data_AF-A0A1U7MQI6-F1
#
_entry.id   AF-A0A1U7MQI6-F1
#
_cell.length_a   1.000
_cell.length_b   1.000
_cell.length_c   1.000
_cell.angle_alpha   90.00
_cell.angle_beta   90.00
_cell.angle_gamma   90.00
#
_symmetry.space_group_name_H-M   'P 1'
#
loop_
_entity.id
_entity.type
_entity.pdbx_description
1 polymer ?
#
loop_
_entity_poly.entity_id
_entity_poly.type
_entity_poly.pdbx_seq_one_letter_code
_entity_poly.pdbx_strand_id
1 'polypeptide(L)'
;MSGLLHLSREQVLGHRRRVGALDERLEPGRASLRRAAWAGLTDSVPRAALLSIHARVRETSPTTWADESLVQVWGPRFSTYVVPEQDRAVFTLGRHPVDPARRRFAEDLADRLEEVLAGRRLPYRDAGRALGMHPSQLRYAATTGRVLVRWEGAGPPHVWSVPRSGTDPAEARLELARRYLRVLAPGTPEGFETWAGLRRGQGAPVLDALDDLVPVEYPSAGRAWVLAEDEEGVRQPPAEPRPSVCSPAGMPTSCCGGSTGSCWCRTRSAARRCGRHGSGPGRCWWTARSSAPGDAPPTGSPSRRGRGCRPATAGPSRRRPPPCPCRTWTARSR
;
A
#
# COMPACT_ATOMS: atom_id res chain seq x y z
N MET A 1 21.90 -32.28 -4.78
CA MET A 1 21.95 -30.98 -4.05
C MET A 1 21.97 -29.89 -5.10
N SER A 2 20.82 -29.32 -5.46
CA SER A 2 20.80 -28.14 -6.35
C SER A 2 21.49 -26.99 -5.63
N GLY A 3 22.54 -26.44 -6.26
CA GLY A 3 23.25 -25.28 -5.74
C GLY A 3 22.34 -24.06 -5.61
N LEU A 4 22.73 -23.13 -4.73
CA LEU A 4 22.01 -21.88 -4.51
C LEU A 4 21.93 -21.08 -5.82
N LEU A 5 20.72 -20.69 -6.22
CA LEU A 5 20.48 -20.03 -7.49
C LEU A 5 20.87 -18.54 -7.39
N HIS A 6 21.86 -18.10 -8.16
CA HIS A 6 22.23 -16.68 -8.27
C HIS A 6 21.43 -16.01 -9.39
N LEU A 7 20.76 -14.91 -9.09
CA LEU A 7 19.90 -14.19 -10.03
C LEU A 7 20.48 -12.84 -10.44
N SER A 8 20.45 -12.57 -11.75
CA SER A 8 20.80 -11.26 -12.30
C SER A 8 19.63 -10.28 -12.20
N ARG A 9 19.93 -8.99 -12.35
CA ARG A 9 18.90 -7.94 -12.38
C ARG A 9 17.94 -8.14 -13.56
N GLU A 10 18.47 -8.52 -14.71
CA GLU A 10 17.74 -8.67 -15.95
C GLU A 10 16.75 -9.84 -15.88
N GLN A 11 17.16 -10.96 -15.27
CA GLN A 11 16.30 -12.11 -14.98
C GLN A 11 15.11 -11.69 -14.09
N VAL A 12 15.40 -10.97 -13.00
CA VAL A 12 14.35 -10.49 -12.08
C VAL A 12 13.37 -9.55 -12.78
N LEU A 13 13.86 -8.60 -13.58
CA LEU A 13 12.99 -7.67 -14.31
C LEU A 13 12.16 -8.38 -15.39
N GLY A 14 12.76 -9.33 -16.10
CA GLY A 14 12.05 -10.17 -17.08
C GLY A 14 10.94 -10.98 -16.42
N HIS A 15 11.25 -11.64 -15.30
CA HIS A 15 10.27 -12.39 -14.52
C HIS A 15 9.10 -11.50 -14.07
N ARG A 16 9.38 -10.35 -13.42
CA ARG A 16 8.34 -9.42 -12.94
C ARG A 16 7.47 -8.86 -14.06
N ARG A 17 8.03 -8.64 -15.26
CA ARG A 17 7.25 -8.23 -16.43
C ARG A 17 6.31 -9.33 -16.91
N ARG A 18 6.79 -10.58 -16.99
CA ARG A 18 5.99 -11.75 -17.41
C ARG A 18 4.83 -12.00 -16.46
N VAL A 19 5.11 -12.20 -15.18
CA VAL A 19 4.09 -12.48 -14.16
C VAL A 19 3.14 -11.30 -13.94
N GLY A 20 3.60 -10.08 -14.19
CA GLY A 20 2.81 -8.86 -14.13
C GLY A 20 1.96 -8.58 -15.37
N ALA A 21 1.99 -9.45 -16.40
CA ALA A 21 1.31 -9.25 -17.69
C ALA A 21 1.69 -7.93 -18.40
N LEU A 22 2.98 -7.58 -18.36
CA LEU A 22 3.52 -6.36 -18.97
C LEU A 22 4.31 -6.62 -20.26
N ASP A 23 4.53 -7.88 -20.64
CA ASP A 23 5.18 -8.23 -21.91
C ASP A 23 4.24 -8.30 -23.10
N GLU A 24 2.97 -8.64 -22.81
CA GLU A 24 1.89 -8.66 -23.78
C GLU A 24 0.59 -8.28 -23.07
N ARG A 25 -0.19 -7.40 -23.71
CA ARG A 25 -1.50 -7.04 -23.22
C ARG A 25 -2.47 -8.20 -23.45
N LEU A 26 -3.15 -8.58 -22.39
CA LEU A 26 -4.19 -9.60 -22.36
C LEU A 26 -5.42 -9.16 -23.18
N GLU A 27 -6.17 -10.13 -23.69
CA GLU A 27 -7.47 -9.88 -24.33
C GLU A 27 -8.48 -9.24 -23.37
N PRO A 28 -9.48 -8.49 -23.86
CA PRO A 28 -10.53 -7.93 -23.03
C PRO A 28 -11.30 -9.03 -22.27
N GLY A 29 -11.78 -8.71 -21.08
CA GLY A 29 -12.70 -9.56 -20.33
C GLY A 29 -12.34 -9.77 -18.85
N ARG A 30 -13.31 -10.28 -18.09
CA ARG A 30 -13.23 -10.45 -16.63
C ARG A 30 -12.06 -11.34 -16.18
N ALA A 31 -11.76 -12.40 -16.94
CA ALA A 31 -10.62 -13.27 -16.63
C ALA A 31 -9.28 -12.52 -16.69
N SER A 32 -9.09 -11.68 -17.72
CA SER A 32 -7.91 -10.84 -17.87
C SER A 32 -7.82 -9.75 -16.80
N LEU A 33 -8.95 -9.16 -16.40
CA LEU A 33 -8.98 -8.19 -15.30
C LEU A 33 -8.53 -8.83 -13.98
N ARG A 34 -9.04 -10.02 -13.66
CA ARG A 34 -8.64 -10.77 -12.46
C ARG A 34 -7.15 -11.10 -12.50
N ARG A 35 -6.64 -11.57 -13.64
CA ARG A 35 -5.21 -11.85 -13.83
C ARG A 35 -4.36 -10.59 -13.66
N ALA A 36 -4.75 -9.48 -14.27
CA ALA A 36 -4.04 -8.21 -14.19
C ALA A 36 -4.02 -7.65 -12.75
N ALA A 37 -5.09 -7.85 -11.99
CA ALA A 37 -5.24 -7.39 -10.61
C ALA A 37 -4.86 -8.45 -9.56
N TRP A 38 -4.32 -9.60 -9.95
CA TRP A 38 -4.14 -10.75 -9.06
C TRP A 38 -3.31 -10.41 -7.80
N ALA A 39 -2.24 -9.62 -7.91
CA ALA A 39 -1.47 -9.14 -6.75
C ALA A 39 -1.97 -7.80 -6.17
N GLY A 40 -3.13 -7.33 -6.62
CA GLY A 40 -3.73 -6.05 -6.28
C GLY A 40 -3.05 -4.87 -6.99
N LEU A 41 -3.87 -3.90 -7.39
CA LEU A 41 -3.42 -2.68 -8.06
C LEU A 41 -3.61 -1.50 -7.12
N THR A 42 -2.52 -0.82 -6.76
CA THR A 42 -2.60 0.40 -5.95
C THR A 42 -3.43 1.47 -6.68
N ASP A 43 -4.39 2.05 -5.97
CA ASP A 43 -5.27 3.12 -6.46
C ASP A 43 -5.27 4.32 -5.50
N SER A 44 -4.10 4.64 -4.95
CA SER A 44 -3.91 5.73 -3.97
C SER A 44 -3.72 7.11 -4.61
N VAL A 45 -3.59 7.16 -5.93
CA VAL A 45 -3.72 8.38 -6.77
C VAL A 45 -4.94 8.14 -7.65
N PRO A 46 -5.79 9.15 -7.92
CA PRO A 46 -7.00 8.94 -8.69
C PRO A 46 -6.74 8.16 -9.98
N ARG A 47 -7.39 7.00 -10.13
CA ARG A 47 -7.34 6.14 -11.33
C ARG A 47 -5.97 5.52 -11.63
N ALA A 48 -5.07 5.39 -10.66
CA ALA A 48 -3.81 4.68 -10.86
C ALA A 48 -4.01 3.18 -11.18
N ALA A 49 -5.05 2.56 -10.61
CA ALA A 49 -5.41 1.18 -10.98
C ALA A 49 -5.92 1.08 -12.41
N LEU A 50 -6.71 2.05 -12.89
CA LEU A 50 -7.17 2.09 -14.28
C LEU A 50 -5.98 2.13 -15.26
N LEU A 51 -5.00 2.99 -15.00
CA LEU A 51 -3.79 3.04 -15.83
C LEU A 51 -2.98 1.74 -15.74
N SER A 52 -3.03 1.07 -14.58
CA SER A 52 -2.42 -0.24 -14.39
C SER A 52 -3.10 -1.34 -15.20
N ILE A 53 -4.43 -1.30 -15.32
CA ILE A 53 -5.20 -2.20 -16.17
C ILE A 53 -4.91 -1.90 -17.64
N HIS A 54 -4.87 -0.62 -18.04
CA HIS A 54 -4.61 -0.22 -19.43
C HIS A 54 -3.29 -0.77 -19.96
N ALA A 55 -2.23 -0.76 -19.13
CA ALA A 55 -0.94 -1.33 -19.50
C ALA A 55 -0.95 -2.86 -19.70
N ARG A 56 -1.96 -3.56 -19.17
CA ARG A 56 -2.03 -5.03 -19.09
C ARG A 56 -3.13 -5.65 -19.93
N VAL A 57 -4.21 -4.91 -20.23
CA VAL A 57 -5.41 -5.46 -20.88
C VAL A 57 -5.79 -4.57 -22.04
N ARG A 58 -6.09 -5.16 -23.21
CA ARG A 58 -6.59 -4.46 -24.41
C ARG A 58 -7.95 -3.81 -24.14
N GLU A 59 -8.33 -2.82 -24.94
CA GLU A 59 -9.65 -2.16 -24.91
C GLU A 59 -10.09 -1.63 -23.53
N THR A 60 -9.14 -1.25 -22.66
CA THR A 60 -9.45 -0.64 -21.36
C THR A 60 -10.09 0.74 -21.56
N SER A 61 -11.28 0.93 -21.01
CA SER A 61 -12.04 2.19 -21.01
C SER A 61 -11.95 2.89 -19.64
N PRO A 62 -12.38 4.17 -19.53
CA PRO A 62 -12.38 4.90 -18.25
C PRO A 62 -13.21 4.26 -17.13
N THR A 63 -14.09 3.32 -17.44
CA THR A 63 -14.94 2.61 -16.46
C THR A 63 -14.47 1.19 -16.15
N THR A 64 -13.46 0.65 -16.85
CA THR A 64 -13.01 -0.74 -16.68
C THR A 64 -12.58 -1.08 -15.24
N TRP A 65 -11.97 -0.14 -14.52
CA TRP A 65 -11.57 -0.34 -13.11
C TRP A 65 -12.78 -0.58 -12.18
N ALA A 66 -14.00 -0.25 -12.63
CA ALA A 66 -15.26 -0.41 -11.92
C ALA A 66 -16.03 -1.68 -12.29
N ASP A 67 -15.48 -2.54 -13.15
CA ASP A 67 -16.10 -3.82 -13.49
C ASP A 67 -16.39 -4.64 -12.23
N GLU A 68 -17.54 -5.32 -12.21
CA GLU A 68 -18.04 -6.09 -11.06
C GLU A 68 -17.12 -7.25 -10.63
N SER A 69 -16.22 -7.69 -11.51
CA SER A 69 -15.20 -8.69 -11.14
C SER A 69 -14.10 -8.12 -10.23
N LEU A 70 -14.06 -6.80 -10.05
CA LEU A 70 -13.09 -6.06 -9.24
C LEU A 70 -13.77 -5.32 -8.09
N VAL A 71 -13.01 -5.10 -7.02
CA VAL A 71 -13.44 -4.33 -5.86
C VAL A 71 -12.33 -3.44 -5.34
N GLN A 72 -12.69 -2.34 -4.70
CA GLN A 72 -11.74 -1.52 -3.96
C GLN A 72 -11.73 -1.88 -2.47
N VAL A 73 -10.52 -2.06 -1.93
CA VAL A 73 -10.27 -2.33 -0.51
C VAL A 73 -9.19 -1.39 0.03
N TRP A 74 -9.17 -1.20 1.35
CA TRP A 74 -7.98 -0.69 2.03
C TRP A 74 -7.02 -1.84 2.31
N GLY A 75 -6.19 -2.16 1.31
CA GLY A 75 -5.29 -3.31 1.34
C GLY A 75 -3.93 -3.01 1.99
N PRO A 76 -2.82 -3.50 1.41
CA PRO A 76 -1.46 -3.26 1.90
C PRO A 76 -1.18 -1.81 2.28
N ARG A 77 -0.64 -1.60 3.49
CA ARG A 77 -0.38 -0.30 4.11
C ARG A 77 -1.61 0.63 4.20
N PHE A 78 -2.82 0.05 4.23
CA PHE A 78 -4.08 0.80 4.24
C PHE A 78 -4.24 1.78 3.07
N SER A 79 -3.55 1.53 1.96
CA SER A 79 -3.78 2.24 0.70
C SER A 79 -5.01 1.67 0.01
N THR A 80 -5.67 2.47 -0.83
CA THR A 80 -6.72 1.96 -1.72
C THR A 80 -6.08 1.01 -2.73
N TYR A 81 -6.63 -0.18 -2.86
CA TYR A 81 -6.24 -1.19 -3.85
C TYR A 81 -7.47 -1.61 -4.64
N VAL A 82 -7.32 -1.85 -5.94
CA VAL A 82 -8.28 -2.59 -6.76
C VAL A 82 -7.81 -4.05 -6.82
N VAL A 83 -8.68 -4.98 -6.45
CA VAL A 83 -8.39 -6.42 -6.36
C VAL A 83 -9.54 -7.21 -6.99
N PRO A 84 -9.35 -8.47 -7.41
CA PRO A 84 -10.46 -9.34 -7.78
C PRO A 84 -11.44 -9.48 -6.60
N GLU A 85 -12.75 -9.36 -6.85
CA GLU A 85 -13.76 -9.45 -5.77
C GLU A 85 -13.68 -10.78 -5.02
N GLN A 86 -13.44 -11.87 -5.76
CA GLN A 86 -13.23 -13.22 -5.19
C GLN A 86 -12.02 -13.31 -4.24
N ASP A 87 -11.06 -12.39 -4.36
CA ASP A 87 -9.82 -12.38 -3.58
C ASP A 87 -9.84 -11.32 -2.46
N ARG A 88 -10.99 -10.68 -2.21
CA ARG A 88 -11.14 -9.64 -1.19
C ARG A 88 -10.55 -10.06 0.16
N ALA A 89 -10.78 -11.31 0.57
CA ALA A 89 -10.31 -11.86 1.83
C ALA A 89 -8.78 -11.79 1.96
N VAL A 90 -8.04 -12.07 0.88
CA VAL A 90 -6.57 -12.07 0.87
C VAL A 90 -6.03 -10.69 1.25
N PHE A 91 -6.57 -9.63 0.66
CA PHE A 91 -6.10 -8.25 0.88
C PHE A 91 -6.64 -7.59 2.14
N THR A 92 -7.67 -8.17 2.77
CA THR A 92 -8.27 -7.68 4.02
C THR A 92 -7.83 -8.52 5.21
N LEU A 93 -8.26 -9.79 5.26
CA LEU A 93 -7.95 -10.74 6.33
C LEU A 93 -6.48 -11.13 6.38
N GLY A 94 -5.75 -11.11 5.26
CA GLY A 94 -4.30 -11.36 5.26
C GLY A 94 -3.51 -10.36 6.12
N ARG A 95 -4.11 -9.21 6.44
CA ARG A 95 -3.55 -8.18 7.35
C ARG A 95 -4.23 -8.14 8.72
N HIS A 96 -5.14 -9.07 9.02
CA HIS A 96 -5.85 -9.10 10.29
C HIS A 96 -4.86 -9.20 11.46
N PRO A 97 -5.00 -8.39 12.53
CA PRO A 97 -3.99 -8.39 13.60
C PRO A 97 -3.86 -9.75 14.30
N VAL A 98 -2.61 -10.20 14.53
CA VAL A 98 -2.31 -11.37 15.38
C VAL A 98 -2.39 -11.01 16.86
N ASP A 99 -2.04 -9.76 17.19
CA ASP A 99 -2.11 -9.23 18.54
C ASP A 99 -3.57 -9.17 19.02
N PRO A 100 -3.93 -9.83 20.14
CA PRO A 100 -5.32 -9.93 20.58
C PRO A 100 -5.98 -8.58 20.86
N ALA A 101 -5.25 -7.59 21.39
CA ALA A 101 -5.80 -6.28 21.70
C ALA A 101 -6.15 -5.51 20.42
N ARG A 102 -5.26 -5.54 19.42
CA ARG A 102 -5.51 -4.92 18.10
C ARG A 102 -6.59 -5.65 17.32
N ARG A 103 -6.68 -6.98 17.46
CA ARG A 103 -7.74 -7.78 16.84
C ARG A 103 -9.11 -7.32 17.36
N ARG A 104 -9.28 -7.31 18.69
CA ARG A 104 -10.50 -6.79 19.33
C ARG A 104 -10.82 -5.37 18.88
N PHE A 105 -9.83 -4.47 18.90
CA PHE A 105 -10.04 -3.10 18.42
C PHE A 105 -10.57 -3.03 16.97
N ALA A 106 -10.02 -3.84 16.05
CA ALA A 106 -10.48 -3.86 14.67
C ALA A 106 -11.89 -4.45 14.53
N GLU A 107 -12.21 -5.46 15.34
CA GLU A 107 -13.53 -6.10 15.39
C GLU A 107 -14.59 -5.17 15.97
N ASP A 108 -14.36 -4.61 17.16
CA ASP A 108 -15.25 -3.65 17.81
C ASP A 108 -15.51 -2.43 16.92
N LEU A 109 -14.48 -1.96 16.22
CA LEU A 109 -14.62 -0.85 15.28
C LEU A 109 -15.49 -1.22 14.08
N ALA A 110 -15.37 -2.45 13.56
CA ALA A 110 -16.19 -2.91 12.46
C ALA A 110 -17.66 -3.06 12.89
N ASP A 111 -17.93 -3.57 14.09
CA ASP A 111 -19.28 -3.69 14.65
C ASP A 111 -19.95 -2.32 14.78
N ARG A 112 -19.27 -1.36 15.44
CA ARG A 112 -19.77 0.02 15.58
C ARG A 112 -19.96 0.72 14.24
N LEU A 113 -19.07 0.47 13.27
CA LEU A 113 -19.19 1.05 11.93
C LEU A 113 -20.40 0.47 11.19
N GLU A 114 -20.65 -0.83 11.32
CA GLU A 114 -21.83 -1.49 10.74
C GLU A 114 -23.14 -0.91 11.30
N GLU A 115 -23.22 -0.68 12.62
CA GLU A 115 -24.35 -0.01 13.25
C GLU A 115 -24.58 1.40 12.68
N VAL A 116 -23.53 2.21 12.56
CA VAL A 116 -23.62 3.57 12.00
C VAL A 116 -24.06 3.57 10.54
N LEU A 117 -23.53 2.62 9.75
CA LEU A 117 -23.87 2.50 8.34
C LEU A 117 -25.32 2.02 8.17
N ALA A 118 -25.79 1.08 9.00
CA ALA A 118 -27.14 0.52 8.96
C ALA A 118 -27.53 0.09 7.53
N GLY A 119 -26.64 -0.65 6.86
CA GLY A 119 -26.81 -1.09 5.47
C GLY A 119 -26.59 -0.02 4.39
N ARG A 120 -26.35 1.24 4.75
CA ARG A 120 -26.14 2.35 3.81
C ARG A 120 -24.67 2.48 3.40
N ARG A 121 -24.46 3.17 2.28
CA ARG A 121 -23.15 3.68 1.86
C ARG A 121 -23.03 5.13 2.32
N LEU A 122 -21.97 5.48 3.06
CA LEU A 122 -21.73 6.84 3.53
C LEU A 122 -20.35 7.35 3.09
N PRO A 123 -20.16 8.67 2.90
CA PRO A 123 -18.83 9.26 2.83
C PRO A 123 -18.05 8.90 4.10
N TYR A 124 -16.79 8.45 3.95
CA TYR A 124 -16.00 7.96 5.09
C TYR A 124 -15.79 9.01 6.19
N ARG A 125 -15.85 10.30 5.83
CA ARG A 125 -15.76 11.43 6.77
C ARG A 125 -16.97 11.49 7.69
N ASP A 126 -18.15 11.21 7.15
CA ASP A 126 -19.41 11.29 7.89
C ASP A 126 -19.54 10.09 8.83
N ALA A 127 -19.15 8.90 8.36
CA ALA A 127 -19.05 7.71 9.21
C ALA A 127 -18.06 7.92 10.38
N GLY A 128 -16.88 8.52 10.11
CA GLY A 128 -15.91 8.83 11.15
C GLY A 128 -16.44 9.85 12.17
N ARG A 129 -17.13 10.90 11.69
CA ARG A 129 -17.78 11.89 12.56
C ARG A 129 -18.86 11.27 13.45
N ALA A 130 -19.71 10.41 12.89
CA ALA A 130 -20.75 9.71 13.65
C ALA A 130 -20.18 8.82 14.76
N LEU A 131 -18.99 8.24 14.53
CA LEU A 131 -18.26 7.45 15.52
C LEU A 131 -17.41 8.28 16.50
N GLY A 132 -17.39 9.61 16.37
CA GLY A 132 -16.59 10.50 17.21
C GLY A 132 -15.07 10.32 17.03
N MET A 133 -14.62 9.87 15.85
CA MET A 133 -13.21 9.55 15.60
C MET A 133 -12.68 10.12 14.29
N HIS A 134 -11.35 10.18 14.19
CA HIS A 134 -10.71 10.59 12.95
C HIS A 134 -11.01 9.57 11.84
N PRO A 135 -11.52 9.97 10.65
CA PRO A 135 -11.95 9.05 9.60
C PRO A 135 -10.89 8.05 9.11
N SER A 136 -9.59 8.38 9.20
CA SER A 136 -8.52 7.42 8.87
C SER A 136 -8.47 6.20 9.79
N GLN A 137 -9.06 6.25 11.00
CA GLN A 137 -9.11 5.09 11.90
C GLN A 137 -10.01 3.98 11.34
N LEU A 138 -11.01 4.32 10.53
CA LEU A 138 -11.91 3.32 9.91
C LEU A 138 -11.17 2.28 9.08
N ARG A 139 -9.95 2.58 8.60
CA ARG A 139 -9.13 1.63 7.85
C ARG A 139 -8.74 0.40 8.65
N TYR A 140 -8.70 0.48 9.98
CA TYR A 140 -8.42 -0.68 10.83
C TYR A 140 -9.53 -1.73 10.75
N ALA A 141 -10.80 -1.30 10.64
CA ALA A 141 -11.94 -2.21 10.50
C ALA A 141 -11.92 -3.00 9.17
N ALA A 142 -11.31 -2.46 8.10
CA ALA A 142 -11.18 -3.20 6.84
C ALA A 142 -10.34 -4.47 6.95
N THR A 143 -9.47 -4.59 7.96
CA THR A 143 -8.71 -5.85 8.20
C THR A 143 -9.57 -7.00 8.70
N THR A 144 -10.85 -6.74 9.01
CA THR A 144 -11.83 -7.77 9.39
C THR A 144 -12.56 -8.37 8.18
N GLY A 145 -12.31 -7.88 6.96
CA GLY A 145 -12.99 -8.33 5.75
C GLY A 145 -14.44 -7.87 5.61
N ARG A 146 -14.92 -7.01 6.53
CA ARG A 146 -16.31 -6.54 6.60
C ARG A 146 -16.55 -5.14 6.05
N VAL A 147 -15.50 -4.40 5.72
CA VAL A 147 -15.61 -3.00 5.29
C VAL A 147 -15.04 -2.85 3.90
N LEU A 148 -15.85 -2.33 2.98
CA LEU A 148 -15.43 -1.97 1.65
C LEU A 148 -15.34 -0.46 1.48
N VAL A 149 -14.57 -0.05 0.48
CA VAL A 149 -14.36 1.35 0.13
C VAL A 149 -14.59 1.55 -1.36
N ARG A 150 -15.05 2.74 -1.72
CA ARG A 150 -15.13 3.19 -3.12
C ARG A 150 -14.61 4.60 -3.21
N TRP A 151 -13.56 4.80 -3.98
CA TRP A 151 -13.02 6.11 -4.30
C TRP A 151 -13.08 6.34 -5.80
N GLU A 152 -13.90 7.30 -6.20
CA GLU A 152 -14.07 7.71 -7.60
C GLU A 152 -12.98 8.69 -8.07
N GLY A 153 -12.03 9.06 -7.20
CA GLY A 153 -11.00 10.05 -7.47
C GLY A 153 -11.43 11.50 -7.22
N ALA A 154 -12.73 11.80 -7.32
CA ALA A 154 -13.32 13.06 -6.90
C ALA A 154 -13.97 12.92 -5.51
N GLY A 155 -13.63 13.82 -4.59
CA GLY A 155 -14.23 13.85 -3.25
C GLY A 155 -13.75 12.75 -2.29
N PRO A 156 -14.37 12.65 -1.10
CA PRO A 156 -14.05 11.62 -0.13
C PRO A 156 -14.52 10.23 -0.61
N PRO A 157 -13.78 9.15 -0.28
CA PRO A 157 -14.27 7.80 -0.51
C PRO A 157 -15.58 7.53 0.25
N HIS A 158 -16.40 6.65 -0.32
CA HIS A 158 -17.55 6.06 0.36
C HIS A 158 -17.18 4.72 0.97
N VAL A 159 -17.85 4.37 2.07
CA VAL A 159 -17.67 3.12 2.80
C VAL A 159 -19.02 2.47 3.08
N TRP A 160 -19.01 1.15 3.17
CA TRP A 160 -20.17 0.34 3.54
C TRP A 160 -19.71 -0.99 4.12
N SER A 161 -20.61 -1.65 4.85
CA SER A 161 -20.37 -2.97 5.41
C SER A 161 -20.79 -4.07 4.45
N VAL A 162 -20.08 -5.19 4.53
CA VAL A 162 -20.37 -6.43 3.80
C VAL A 162 -20.19 -7.63 4.74
N PRO A 163 -20.84 -8.78 4.46
CA PRO A 163 -20.58 -10.00 5.21
C PRO A 163 -19.09 -10.37 5.18
N ARG A 164 -18.59 -10.85 6.31
CA ARG A 164 -17.23 -11.38 6.42
C ARG A 164 -17.07 -12.61 5.52
N SER A 165 -15.93 -12.74 4.85
CA SER A 165 -15.56 -13.99 4.18
C SER A 165 -15.32 -15.10 5.20
N GLY A 166 -15.71 -16.34 4.88
CA GLY A 166 -15.40 -17.52 5.70
C GLY A 166 -13.92 -17.93 5.73
N THR A 167 -13.07 -17.28 4.93
CA THR A 167 -11.62 -17.57 4.86
C THR A 167 -10.93 -17.35 6.20
N ASP A 168 -10.05 -18.28 6.59
CA ASP A 168 -9.22 -18.11 7.78
C ASP A 168 -8.18 -16.98 7.57
N PRO A 169 -7.99 -16.05 8.53
CA PRO A 169 -7.01 -14.99 8.39
C PRO A 169 -5.56 -15.43 8.25
N ALA A 170 -5.16 -16.61 8.77
CA ALA A 170 -3.80 -17.12 8.58
C ALA A 170 -3.63 -17.65 7.15
N GLU A 171 -4.60 -18.40 6.63
CA GLU A 171 -4.63 -18.81 5.21
C GLU A 171 -4.58 -17.61 4.25
N ALA A 172 -5.42 -16.60 4.50
CA ALA A 172 -5.43 -15.37 3.71
C ALA A 172 -4.07 -14.64 3.73
N ARG A 173 -3.31 -14.77 4.83
CA ARG A 173 -1.98 -14.18 4.95
C ARG A 173 -0.91 -14.94 4.18
N LEU A 174 -0.96 -16.27 4.21
CA LEU A 174 -0.07 -17.11 3.39
C LEU A 174 -0.28 -16.80 1.91
N GLU A 175 -1.54 -16.71 1.48
CA GLU A 175 -1.87 -16.33 0.11
C GLU A 175 -1.42 -14.90 -0.23
N LEU A 176 -1.54 -13.95 0.70
CA LEU A 176 -1.01 -12.60 0.53
C LEU A 176 0.52 -12.59 0.36
N ALA A 177 1.24 -13.48 1.07
CA ALA A 177 2.69 -13.67 0.93
C ALA A 177 3.07 -14.31 -0.41
N ARG A 178 2.31 -15.32 -0.89
CA ARG A 178 2.49 -15.88 -2.24
C ARG A 178 2.32 -14.80 -3.31
N ARG A 179 1.30 -13.94 -3.18
CA ARG A 179 1.09 -12.80 -4.09
C ARG A 179 2.25 -11.82 -4.09
N TYR A 180 2.77 -11.49 -2.90
CA TYR A 180 3.98 -10.68 -2.76
C TYR A 180 5.17 -11.30 -3.51
N LEU A 181 5.46 -12.58 -3.28
CA LEU A 181 6.58 -13.27 -3.90
C LEU A 181 6.41 -13.35 -5.41
N ARG A 182 5.25 -13.77 -5.91
CA ARG A 182 5.00 -13.89 -7.35
C ARG A 182 5.25 -12.60 -8.13
N VAL A 183 4.93 -11.41 -7.58
CA VAL A 183 5.12 -10.14 -8.32
C VAL A 183 6.37 -9.36 -7.96
N LEU A 184 6.94 -9.59 -6.77
CA LEU A 184 8.09 -8.86 -6.26
C LEU A 184 9.29 -9.77 -5.96
N ALA A 185 9.24 -11.04 -6.34
CA ALA A 185 10.37 -11.95 -6.27
C ALA A 185 11.61 -11.36 -6.95
N PRO A 186 12.82 -11.66 -6.45
CA PRO A 186 13.09 -12.30 -5.16
C PRO A 186 12.63 -11.42 -3.98
N GLY A 187 11.96 -12.04 -3.01
CA GLY A 187 11.41 -11.35 -1.84
C GLY A 187 12.09 -11.74 -0.54
N THR A 188 11.89 -10.96 0.52
CA THR A 188 12.37 -11.26 1.88
C THR A 188 11.23 -11.05 2.90
N PRO A 189 11.34 -11.60 4.12
CA PRO A 189 10.39 -11.32 5.20
C PRO A 189 10.14 -9.84 5.43
N GLU A 190 11.20 -9.03 5.47
CA GLU A 190 11.12 -7.59 5.71
C GLU A 190 10.50 -6.85 4.51
N GLY A 191 10.77 -7.34 3.30
CA GLY A 191 10.13 -6.87 2.08
C GLY A 191 8.62 -7.13 2.10
N PHE A 192 8.22 -8.33 2.53
CA PHE A 192 6.82 -8.68 2.72
C PHE A 192 6.16 -7.79 3.79
N GLU A 193 6.78 -7.63 4.96
CA GLU A 193 6.27 -6.74 6.02
C GLU A 193 6.07 -5.31 5.53
N THR A 194 7.04 -4.79 4.77
CA THR A 194 7.00 -3.44 4.21
C THR A 194 5.88 -3.32 3.18
N TRP A 195 5.77 -4.26 2.25
CA TRP A 195 4.75 -4.26 1.21
C TRP A 195 3.36 -4.41 1.82
N ALA A 196 3.16 -5.50 2.57
CA ALA A 196 1.92 -5.86 3.22
C ALA A 196 1.61 -5.00 4.44
N GLY A 197 2.45 -4.02 4.82
CA GLY A 197 2.27 -3.10 5.94
C GLY A 197 2.01 -3.79 7.29
N LEU A 198 2.79 -4.81 7.60
CA LEU A 198 2.77 -5.58 8.85
C LEU A 198 3.79 -5.01 9.85
N ARG A 199 3.72 -5.45 11.11
CA ARG A 199 4.75 -5.09 12.11
C ARG A 199 6.01 -5.92 11.86
N ARG A 200 7.16 -5.35 12.27
CA ARG A 200 8.44 -6.05 12.27
C ARG A 200 8.36 -7.39 13.03
N GLY A 201 8.94 -8.43 12.45
CA GLY A 201 8.95 -9.79 12.98
C GLY A 201 7.74 -10.63 12.61
N GLN A 202 6.76 -10.09 11.88
CA GLN A 202 5.57 -10.83 11.44
C GLN A 202 5.76 -11.50 10.07
N GLY A 203 6.78 -11.11 9.30
CA GLY A 203 7.02 -11.66 7.97
C GLY A 203 7.69 -13.02 7.99
N ALA A 204 8.70 -13.21 8.86
CA ALA A 204 9.50 -14.43 8.87
C ALA A 204 8.66 -15.68 9.17
N PRO A 205 7.79 -15.70 10.21
CA PRO A 205 6.94 -16.87 10.46
C PRO A 205 5.98 -17.20 9.30
N VAL A 206 5.63 -16.22 8.46
CA VAL A 206 4.73 -16.43 7.32
C VAL A 206 5.48 -17.07 6.17
N LEU A 207 6.69 -16.60 5.86
CA LEU A 207 7.52 -17.18 4.82
C LEU A 207 8.05 -18.57 5.22
N ASP A 208 8.38 -18.77 6.51
CA ASP A 208 8.80 -20.08 7.02
C ASP A 208 7.68 -21.13 6.97
N ALA A 209 6.42 -20.69 7.01
CA ALA A 209 5.25 -21.56 6.88
C ALA A 209 4.90 -21.90 5.43
N LEU A 210 5.57 -21.29 4.43
CA LEU A 210 5.45 -21.65 3.03
C LEU A 210 6.44 -22.77 2.71
N ASP A 211 5.93 -23.90 2.25
CA ASP A 211 6.71 -25.09 1.87
C ASP A 211 7.17 -25.08 0.40
N ASP A 212 6.70 -24.10 -0.37
CA ASP A 212 6.89 -23.95 -1.81
C ASP A 212 7.91 -22.86 -2.17
N LEU A 213 8.95 -22.66 -1.34
CA LEU A 213 9.96 -21.62 -1.53
C LEU A 213 11.33 -22.16 -1.95
N VAL A 214 11.95 -21.49 -2.93
CA VAL A 214 13.31 -21.76 -3.38
C VAL A 214 14.23 -20.63 -2.92
N PRO A 215 15.31 -20.92 -2.17
CA PRO A 215 16.28 -19.91 -1.78
C PRO A 215 17.12 -19.48 -2.98
N VAL A 216 17.34 -18.17 -3.10
CA VAL A 216 18.15 -17.57 -4.17
C VAL A 216 19.10 -16.52 -3.59
N GLU A 217 20.18 -16.22 -4.31
CA GLU A 217 21.02 -15.06 -4.05
C GLU A 217 20.77 -13.95 -5.06
N TYR A 218 20.59 -12.73 -4.56
CA TYR A 218 20.35 -11.55 -5.36
C TYR A 218 21.24 -10.38 -4.92
N PRO A 219 21.99 -9.71 -5.83
CA PRO A 219 23.02 -8.74 -5.45
C PRO A 219 22.60 -7.62 -4.50
N SER A 220 21.33 -7.15 -4.53
CA SER A 220 20.86 -6.07 -3.67
C SER A 220 20.12 -6.52 -2.40
N ALA A 221 19.80 -7.80 -2.28
CA ALA A 221 19.04 -8.35 -1.16
C ALA A 221 19.82 -9.44 -0.38
N GLY A 222 20.92 -9.96 -0.94
CA GLY A 222 21.58 -11.14 -0.40
C GLY A 222 20.71 -12.37 -0.60
N ARG A 223 20.50 -13.14 0.46
CA ARG A 223 19.61 -14.31 0.46
C ARG A 223 18.15 -13.86 0.41
N ALA A 224 17.41 -14.39 -0.56
CA ALA A 224 16.00 -14.10 -0.78
C ALA A 224 15.26 -15.38 -1.22
N TRP A 225 13.96 -15.26 -1.47
CA TRP A 225 13.10 -16.38 -1.85
C TRP A 225 12.32 -16.08 -3.12
N VAL A 226 12.09 -17.13 -3.92
CA VAL A 226 11.12 -17.17 -5.01
C VAL A 226 10.16 -18.34 -4.77
N LEU A 227 8.98 -18.32 -5.37
CA LEU A 227 8.10 -19.50 -5.36
C LEU A 227 8.72 -20.59 -6.23
N ALA A 228 8.60 -21.86 -5.83
CA ALA A 228 9.11 -23.00 -6.56
C ALA A 228 8.50 -23.09 -7.98
N GLU A 229 7.21 -22.78 -8.12
CA GLU A 229 6.54 -22.69 -9.43
C GLU A 229 7.12 -21.61 -10.35
N ASP A 230 7.79 -20.60 -9.80
CA ASP A 230 8.39 -19.49 -10.52
C ASP A 230 9.87 -19.70 -10.83
N GLU A 231 10.50 -20.75 -10.31
CA GLU A 231 11.94 -21.00 -10.39
C GLU A 231 12.42 -21.07 -11.85
N GLU A 232 11.71 -21.82 -12.69
CA GLU A 232 12.03 -21.92 -14.12
C GLU A 232 11.81 -20.57 -14.82
N GLY A 233 10.70 -19.90 -14.48
CA GLY A 233 10.36 -18.60 -15.01
C GLY A 233 11.38 -17.51 -14.66
N VAL A 234 12.03 -17.57 -13.50
CA VAL A 234 13.07 -16.59 -13.11
C VAL A 234 14.44 -16.92 -13.70
N ARG A 235 14.72 -18.19 -14.00
CA ARG A 235 15.96 -18.62 -14.69
C ARG A 235 16.02 -18.16 -16.12
N GLN A 236 14.88 -18.09 -16.81
CA GLN A 236 14.82 -17.70 -18.21
C GLN A 236 15.54 -16.37 -18.46
N PRO A 237 16.38 -16.30 -19.51
CA PRO A 237 17.03 -15.06 -19.89
C PRO A 237 15.98 -13.98 -20.17
N PRO A 238 16.33 -12.70 -20.01
CA PRO A 238 15.45 -11.61 -20.41
C PRO A 238 15.06 -11.80 -21.88
N ALA A 239 13.75 -11.76 -22.17
CA ALA A 239 13.28 -11.71 -23.55
C ALA A 239 13.81 -10.43 -24.22
N GLU A 240 13.95 -10.44 -25.55
CA GLU A 240 14.35 -9.26 -26.31
C GLU A 240 13.52 -8.04 -25.91
N PRO A 241 14.14 -6.86 -25.77
CA PRO A 241 13.46 -5.66 -25.29
C PRO A 241 12.36 -5.24 -26.27
N ARG A 242 11.12 -5.60 -25.94
CA ARG A 242 9.91 -5.05 -26.58
C ARG A 242 9.80 -3.54 -26.28
N PRO A 243 9.15 -2.74 -27.16
CA PRO A 243 9.08 -1.29 -27.02
C PRO A 243 8.57 -0.85 -25.64
N SER A 244 9.09 0.30 -25.19
CA SER A 244 8.96 0.83 -23.83
C SER A 244 7.52 0.85 -23.29
N VAL A 245 7.27 0.16 -22.18
CA VAL A 245 6.02 0.26 -21.41
C VAL A 245 6.11 1.47 -20.48
N CYS A 246 5.34 2.52 -20.75
CA CYS A 246 5.16 3.63 -19.81
C CYS A 246 4.34 3.15 -18.60
N SER A 247 5.00 2.94 -17.47
CA SER A 247 4.35 2.62 -16.20
C SER A 247 3.97 3.91 -15.45
N PRO A 248 2.70 4.11 -15.07
CA PRO A 248 2.28 5.17 -14.15
C PRO A 248 2.95 5.03 -12.77
N ALA A 249 3.09 6.16 -12.08
CA ALA A 249 3.52 6.17 -10.69
C ALA A 249 2.56 5.37 -9.80
N GLY A 250 3.11 4.48 -8.95
CA GLY A 250 2.33 3.66 -8.02
C GLY A 250 2.05 2.22 -8.49
N MET A 251 2.46 1.85 -9.71
CA MET A 251 2.48 0.45 -10.14
C MET A 251 3.42 -0.39 -9.24
N PRO A 252 3.14 -1.69 -9.02
CA PRO A 252 4.04 -2.59 -8.27
C PRO A 252 5.48 -2.62 -8.83
N THR A 253 5.65 -2.46 -10.14
CA THR A 253 6.96 -2.31 -10.80
C THR A 253 7.67 -1.00 -10.48
N SER A 254 6.93 0.06 -10.14
CA SER A 254 7.48 1.36 -9.70
C SER A 254 7.68 1.43 -8.18
N CYS A 255 6.90 0.67 -7.40
CA CYS A 255 7.06 0.50 -5.95
C CYS A 255 8.06 -0.61 -5.61
N CYS A 256 9.18 -0.67 -6.31
CA CYS A 256 10.31 -1.50 -5.94
C CYS A 256 11.29 -0.65 -5.12
N GLY A 257 11.25 -0.83 -3.81
CA GLY A 257 12.15 -0.19 -2.85
C GLY A 257 12.07 -0.91 -1.50
N GLY A 258 12.18 -2.25 -1.53
CA GLY A 258 12.35 -3.08 -0.36
C GLY A 258 13.81 -3.51 -0.25
N SER A 259 14.52 -2.89 0.71
CA SER A 259 15.77 -3.29 1.41
C SER A 259 16.71 -2.09 1.60
N THR A 260 16.75 -1.17 0.63
CA THR A 260 17.41 0.14 0.78
C THR A 260 16.60 1.18 0.01
N GLY A 261 16.47 2.40 0.53
CA GLY A 261 15.64 3.46 -0.05
C GLY A 261 16.12 4.03 -1.40
N SER A 262 16.39 3.19 -2.39
CA SER A 262 16.66 3.57 -3.77
C SER A 262 15.44 3.31 -4.65
N CYS A 263 14.84 4.40 -5.12
CA CYS A 263 14.03 4.36 -6.33
C CYS A 263 14.89 3.81 -7.47
N TRP A 264 14.33 2.97 -8.34
CA TRP A 264 15.03 2.37 -9.49
C TRP A 264 15.24 3.42 -10.58
N CYS A 265 16.19 4.28 -10.28
CA CYS A 265 16.52 5.49 -10.97
C CYS A 265 18.04 5.49 -11.06
N ARG A 266 18.55 5.48 -12.30
CA ARG A 266 19.99 5.35 -12.61
C ARG A 266 20.85 6.41 -11.88
N THR A 267 20.22 7.46 -11.35
CA THR A 267 20.83 8.52 -10.56
C THR A 267 19.95 8.94 -9.38
N ARG A 268 20.57 9.47 -8.30
CA ARG A 268 19.85 10.12 -7.17
C ARG A 268 18.90 11.22 -7.64
N SER A 269 19.19 11.87 -8.76
CA SER A 269 18.38 12.92 -9.38
C SER A 269 17.08 12.38 -9.98
N ALA A 270 17.08 11.17 -10.52
CA ALA A 270 15.86 10.50 -10.99
C ALA A 270 15.00 9.99 -9.80
N ALA A 271 15.62 9.54 -8.70
CA ALA A 271 14.89 9.13 -7.49
C ALA A 271 14.10 10.29 -6.82
N ARG A 272 14.64 11.52 -6.89
CA ARG A 272 13.93 12.73 -6.41
C ARG A 272 12.73 13.08 -7.31
N ARG A 273 12.83 12.84 -8.61
CA ARG A 273 11.75 13.07 -9.58
C ARG A 273 10.61 12.03 -9.48
N CYS A 274 10.92 10.83 -9.02
CA CYS A 274 9.93 9.76 -8.78
C CYS A 274 9.29 9.80 -7.37
N GLY A 275 9.54 10.85 -6.57
CA GLY A 275 8.77 11.11 -5.33
C GLY A 275 9.55 11.16 -4.02
N ARG A 276 10.90 11.23 -4.01
CA ARG A 276 11.67 11.41 -2.77
C ARG A 276 12.11 12.87 -2.60
N HIS A 277 11.36 13.66 -1.84
CA HIS A 277 11.95 14.86 -1.22
C HIS A 277 12.88 14.41 -0.09
N GLY A 278 14.17 14.66 -0.24
CA GLY A 278 15.15 14.39 0.79
C GLY A 278 14.97 15.35 1.96
N SER A 279 14.41 14.86 3.06
CA SER A 279 14.61 15.43 4.38
C SER A 279 15.39 14.41 5.22
N GLY A 280 16.52 14.85 5.78
CA GLY A 280 17.28 14.14 6.81
C GLY A 280 16.46 13.95 8.09
N PRO A 281 17.08 13.49 9.20
CA PRO A 281 16.37 12.88 10.33
C PRO A 281 15.57 13.92 11.12
N GLY A 282 14.36 14.21 10.65
CA GLY A 282 13.33 14.94 11.37
C GLY A 282 12.55 13.95 12.23
N ARG A 283 12.63 14.14 13.54
CA ARG A 283 11.96 13.38 14.59
C ARG A 283 10.50 13.09 14.21
N CYS A 284 10.15 11.82 14.06
CA CYS A 284 8.77 11.38 13.98
C CYS A 284 8.09 11.65 15.32
N TRP A 285 7.21 12.65 15.37
CA TRP A 285 6.26 12.84 16.47
C TRP A 285 5.11 11.85 16.31
N TRP A 286 5.31 10.63 16.82
CA TRP A 286 4.25 9.69 17.14
C TRP A 286 4.56 9.07 18.51
N THR A 287 4.33 9.85 19.57
CA THR A 287 4.05 9.32 20.91
C THR A 287 2.66 9.81 21.28
N ALA A 288 1.64 9.00 20.96
CA ALA A 288 0.37 9.09 21.66
C ALA A 288 0.64 8.61 23.09
N ARG A 289 0.75 9.56 24.00
CA ARG A 289 0.81 9.29 25.45
C ARG A 289 -0.64 9.04 25.87
N SER A 290 -1.02 7.77 25.93
CA SER A 290 -2.26 7.34 26.57
C SER A 290 -2.05 7.38 28.08
N SER A 291 -2.68 8.35 28.73
CA SER A 291 -2.91 8.32 30.18
C SER A 291 -4.38 7.95 30.39
N ALA A 292 -4.64 6.83 31.06
CA ALA A 292 -5.95 6.47 31.60
C ALA A 292 -6.17 7.14 32.99
N PRO A 293 -7.40 7.21 33.52
CA PRO A 293 -7.75 8.02 34.70
C PRO A 293 -7.76 7.25 36.05
N GLY A 294 -7.74 8.01 37.17
CA GLY A 294 -7.92 7.60 38.58
C GLY A 294 -6.60 7.34 39.31
N ASP A 295 -6.24 7.92 40.47
CA ASP A 295 -7.00 8.43 41.61
C ASP A 295 -6.28 9.61 42.32
N ALA A 296 -7.02 10.40 43.11
CA ALA A 296 -6.56 11.57 43.89
C ALA A 296 -6.33 11.20 45.39
N PRO A 297 -6.10 12.17 46.31
CA PRO A 297 -4.92 13.03 46.62
C PRO A 297 -4.35 12.61 48.04
N PRO A 298 -3.56 13.37 48.88
CA PRO A 298 -3.39 14.83 49.00
C PRO A 298 -2.01 15.41 49.44
N THR A 299 -2.03 16.75 49.57
CA THR A 299 -1.22 17.65 50.44
C THR A 299 0.04 18.32 49.89
N GLY A 300 0.13 19.64 50.13
CA GLY A 300 1.41 20.34 50.34
C GLY A 300 1.79 21.46 49.37
N SER A 301 1.16 22.65 49.49
CA SER A 301 1.85 23.94 49.26
C SER A 301 2.80 24.22 50.45
N PRO A 302 3.86 25.09 50.41
CA PRO A 302 3.90 26.36 49.66
C PRO A 302 5.28 26.89 49.16
N SER A 303 5.19 27.91 48.28
CA SER A 303 6.16 29.02 48.08
C SER A 303 7.51 28.68 47.38
N ARG A 304 8.23 29.54 46.64
CA ARG A 304 8.35 31.02 46.57
C ARG A 304 9.24 31.39 45.36
N ARG A 305 9.01 32.60 44.78
CA ARG A 305 9.92 33.46 43.96
C ARG A 305 10.32 32.90 42.58
N GLY A 306 10.22 33.60 41.44
CA GLY A 306 10.24 35.03 41.15
C GLY A 306 11.22 35.25 39.99
N ARG A 307 10.96 36.26 39.13
CA ARG A 307 11.62 36.67 37.86
C ARG A 307 10.92 36.07 36.64
N GLY A 308 10.41 36.83 35.67
CA GLY A 308 10.46 38.26 35.40
C GLY A 308 10.18 38.42 33.91
N CYS A 309 9.04 39.02 33.55
CA CYS A 309 8.70 39.33 32.17
C CYS A 309 9.50 40.54 31.67
N ARG A 310 10.21 40.38 30.55
CA ARG A 310 10.46 41.47 29.59
C ARG A 310 10.32 40.92 28.16
N PRO A 311 9.65 41.67 27.26
CA PRO A 311 9.43 41.24 25.88
C PRO A 311 10.64 41.60 25.01
N ALA A 312 11.03 40.70 24.11
CA ALA A 312 12.08 40.96 23.12
C ALA A 312 11.49 40.90 21.71
N THR A 313 11.27 42.10 21.17
CA THR A 313 11.66 42.56 19.81
C THR A 313 11.39 41.66 18.61
N ALA A 314 10.51 42.17 17.74
CA ALA A 314 10.34 41.78 16.36
C ALA A 314 11.62 41.97 15.52
N GLY A 315 11.92 40.98 14.67
CA GLY A 315 13.00 40.97 13.68
C GLY A 315 12.63 40.02 12.52
N PRO A 316 13.24 40.17 11.33
CA PRO A 316 12.49 40.49 10.12
C PRO A 316 11.99 39.29 9.31
N SER A 317 10.91 39.58 8.57
CA SER A 317 10.26 38.73 7.57
C SER A 317 11.24 38.27 6.48
N ARG A 318 11.32 36.95 6.29
CA ARG A 318 11.97 36.38 5.10
C ARG A 318 11.08 36.65 3.89
N ARG A 319 11.58 37.51 2.99
CA ARG A 319 10.99 37.85 1.70
C ARG A 319 10.81 36.60 0.84
N ARG A 320 9.62 36.44 0.26
CA ARG A 320 9.34 35.51 -0.85
C ARG A 320 10.10 35.97 -2.11
N PRO A 321 10.71 35.07 -2.89
CA PRO A 321 11.22 35.42 -4.21
C PRO A 321 10.05 35.68 -5.19
N PRO A 322 10.22 36.59 -6.17
CA PRO A 322 9.19 36.89 -7.16
C PRO A 322 9.00 35.74 -8.18
N PRO A 323 7.80 35.60 -8.78
CA PRO A 323 7.57 34.62 -9.83
C PRO A 323 8.25 35.05 -11.14
N CYS A 324 8.94 34.10 -11.80
CA CYS A 324 9.47 34.26 -13.16
C CYS A 324 8.34 34.47 -14.19
N PRO A 325 8.52 35.35 -15.19
CA PRO A 325 7.53 35.61 -16.22
C PRO A 325 7.82 34.78 -17.48
N CYS A 326 6.92 33.87 -17.87
CA CYS A 326 6.85 33.42 -19.27
C CYS A 326 5.54 32.71 -19.63
N ARG A 327 4.79 33.37 -20.53
CA ARG A 327 3.85 32.86 -21.55
C ARG A 327 2.46 32.40 -21.10
N THR A 328 1.56 33.37 -21.08
CA THR A 328 0.14 33.22 -21.40
C THR A 328 -0.03 32.73 -22.85
N TRP A 329 -0.77 31.63 -23.03
CA TRP A 329 -1.37 31.26 -24.31
C TRP A 329 -2.87 31.52 -24.23
N THR A 330 -3.35 32.47 -25.03
CA THR A 330 -4.76 32.70 -25.32
C THR A 330 -5.17 31.78 -26.47
N ALA A 331 -6.13 30.88 -26.22
CA ALA A 331 -6.84 30.18 -27.29
C ALA A 331 -8.22 30.84 -27.43
N ARG A 332 -8.43 31.50 -28.57
CA ARG A 332 -9.73 32.00 -29.03
C ARG A 332 -10.59 30.81 -29.46
N SER A 333 -11.84 30.86 -29.04
CA SER A 333 -12.96 30.13 -29.61
C SER A 333 -13.23 30.55 -31.06
N ARG A 334 -13.38 29.55 -31.94
CA ARG A 334 -14.38 29.51 -33.01
C ARG A 334 -15.04 28.14 -32.94
#